data_AF-A0A4Z2HLI3-F1
#
_entry.id   AF-A0A4Z2HLI3-F1
#
_cell.length_a   1.000
_cell.length_b   1.000
_cell.length_c   1.000
_cell.angle_alpha   90.00
_cell.angle_beta   90.00
_cell.angle_gamma   90.00
#
_symmetry.space_group_name_H-M   'P 1'
#
loop_
_entity.id
_entity.type
_entity.pdbx_description
1 polymer ?
#
loop_
_entity_poly.entity_id
_entity_poly.type
_entity_poly.pdbx_seq_one_letter_code
_entity_poly.pdbx_strand_id
1 'polypeptide(L)'
;MPEAKLLLTVSVLWAGDEVKTEPRRRKAMRNSAPDLDQEAKARGQARLDQRHLEAYRNVHRLRDALCRRYAALLTGKVLSQRARLQRSDEAATARAQRETKQIFDLQKQLAERGHLRSHHDLEDFYGSIKYNCPPSQLHSSLEDVKKRS
;
A
#
# COMPACT_ATOMS: atom_id res chain seq x y z
N MET A 1 8.10 -15.01 37.35
CA MET A 1 8.36 -15.77 38.59
C MET A 1 7.13 -15.63 39.47
N PRO A 2 6.52 -16.69 40.06
CA PRO A 2 7.06 -17.99 40.52
C PRO A 2 6.41 -19.23 39.83
N GLU A 3 7.07 -20.40 39.70
CA GLU A 3 7.05 -21.64 40.54
C GLU A 3 5.62 -22.21 40.82
N ALA A 4 5.27 -23.51 40.69
CA ALA A 4 6.01 -24.75 40.93
C ALA A 4 5.30 -26.04 40.39
N LYS A 5 6.11 -27.09 40.14
CA LYS A 5 5.94 -28.55 40.40
C LYS A 5 4.84 -29.41 39.74
N LEU A 6 5.28 -30.49 39.05
CA LEU A 6 5.20 -31.93 39.42
C LEU A 6 5.39 -32.80 38.13
N LEU A 7 6.58 -33.37 37.86
CA LEU A 7 6.99 -34.75 38.14
C LEU A 7 6.00 -35.85 37.68
N LEU A 8 6.35 -36.60 36.62
CA LEU A 8 6.57 -38.05 36.71
C LEU A 8 7.19 -38.61 35.41
N THR A 9 8.45 -39.03 35.52
CA THR A 9 9.20 -39.81 34.54
C THR A 9 8.97 -41.29 34.86
N VAL A 10 8.42 -42.07 33.93
CA VAL A 10 8.29 -43.52 34.09
C VAL A 10 9.46 -44.20 33.39
N SER A 11 10.43 -44.63 34.18
CA SER A 11 11.46 -45.59 33.78
C SER A 11 10.88 -46.99 33.92
N VAL A 12 10.84 -47.77 32.84
CA VAL A 12 10.58 -49.20 32.92
C VAL A 12 11.90 -49.94 32.68
N LEU A 13 12.47 -50.42 33.78
CA LEU A 13 13.52 -51.42 33.84
C LEU A 13 12.91 -52.78 33.50
N TRP A 14 13.43 -53.52 32.53
CA TRP A 14 13.29 -54.97 32.48
C TRP A 14 14.67 -55.61 32.37
N ALA A 15 15.03 -56.29 33.45
CA ALA A 15 16.17 -57.18 33.56
C ALA A 15 15.94 -58.42 32.67
N GLY A 16 17.01 -58.94 32.08
CA GLY A 16 16.98 -60.18 31.33
C GLY A 16 16.93 -61.41 32.25
N ASP A 17 16.43 -62.52 31.71
CA ASP A 17 17.11 -63.81 31.84
C ASP A 17 16.66 -64.79 30.74
N GLU A 18 17.58 -65.65 30.35
CA GLU A 18 17.63 -66.43 29.12
C GLU A 18 17.23 -67.91 29.37
N VAL A 19 16.29 -68.50 28.62
CA VAL A 19 16.21 -69.97 28.47
C VAL A 19 15.81 -70.39 27.05
N LYS A 20 16.73 -71.17 26.45
CA LYS A 20 16.73 -71.86 25.16
C LYS A 20 15.47 -72.68 24.84
N THR A 21 15.02 -72.61 23.58
CA THR A 21 14.67 -73.79 22.76
C THR A 21 14.87 -73.48 21.27
N GLU A 22 15.65 -74.33 20.60
CA GLU A 22 16.07 -74.28 19.18
C GLU A 22 15.07 -75.08 18.28
N PRO A 23 15.24 -75.13 16.95
CA PRO A 23 14.38 -74.52 15.97
C PRO A 23 13.39 -75.52 15.34
N ARG A 24 12.22 -75.05 14.90
CA ARG A 24 11.43 -75.82 13.94
C ARG A 24 10.88 -74.93 12.84
N ARG A 25 11.60 -75.00 11.71
CA ARG A 25 11.20 -74.51 10.38
C ARG A 25 9.72 -74.75 10.13
N ARG A 26 8.95 -73.67 9.95
CA ARG A 26 8.01 -73.52 8.84
C ARG A 26 8.09 -72.08 8.36
N LYS A 27 8.93 -71.84 7.36
CA LYS A 27 8.76 -70.73 6.41
C LYS A 27 7.37 -70.90 5.81
N ALA A 28 6.36 -70.26 6.39
CA ALA A 28 5.16 -69.94 5.66
C ALA A 28 5.55 -68.82 4.70
N MET A 29 5.86 -69.20 3.46
CA MET A 29 5.69 -68.30 2.32
C MET A 29 4.23 -67.85 2.32
N ARG A 30 3.89 -66.82 3.08
CA ARG A 30 2.89 -65.88 2.61
C ARG A 30 3.65 -64.89 1.75
N ASN A 31 3.78 -65.27 0.48
CA ASN A 31 3.69 -64.29 -0.59
C ASN A 31 2.31 -63.63 -0.44
N SER A 32 2.15 -62.76 0.54
CA SER A 32 1.10 -61.76 0.47
C SER A 32 1.62 -60.81 -0.61
N ALA A 33 1.28 -61.13 -1.87
CA ALA A 33 1.18 -60.08 -2.87
C ALA A 33 0.48 -58.91 -2.17
N PRO A 34 1.02 -57.67 -2.25
CA PRO A 34 0.34 -56.53 -1.66
C PRO A 34 -1.11 -56.62 -2.14
N ASP A 35 -2.03 -56.66 -1.18
CA ASP A 35 -3.44 -56.84 -1.46
C ASP A 35 -3.81 -55.83 -2.55
N LEU A 36 -4.12 -56.33 -3.75
CA LEU A 36 -4.25 -55.51 -4.95
C LEU A 36 -5.32 -54.43 -4.73
N ASP A 37 -6.29 -54.71 -3.86
CA ASP A 37 -7.32 -53.79 -3.40
C ASP A 37 -6.75 -52.67 -2.50
N GLN A 38 -5.83 -52.99 -1.59
CA GLN A 38 -5.15 -52.00 -0.75
C GLN A 38 -4.23 -51.08 -1.57
N GLU A 39 -3.55 -51.61 -2.57
CA GLU A 39 -2.73 -50.81 -3.49
C GLU A 39 -3.60 -49.93 -4.40
N ALA A 40 -4.73 -50.45 -4.89
CA ALA A 40 -5.70 -49.68 -5.66
C ALA A 40 -6.29 -48.52 -4.83
N LYS A 41 -6.61 -48.75 -3.56
CA LYS A 41 -7.06 -47.71 -2.62
C LYS A 41 -5.98 -46.66 -2.36
N ALA A 42 -4.73 -47.07 -2.12
CA ALA A 42 -3.62 -46.16 -1.92
C ALA A 42 -3.38 -45.26 -3.15
N ARG A 43 -3.44 -45.84 -4.35
CA ARG A 43 -3.35 -45.10 -5.62
C ARG A 43 -4.53 -44.14 -5.80
N GLY A 44 -5.73 -44.55 -5.41
CA GLY A 44 -6.92 -43.70 -5.41
C GLY A 44 -6.75 -42.48 -4.50
N GLN A 45 -6.29 -42.71 -3.27
CA GLN A 45 -6.06 -41.66 -2.28
C GLN A 45 -4.98 -40.67 -2.74
N ALA A 46 -3.84 -41.18 -3.24
CA ALA A 46 -2.77 -40.33 -3.75
C ALA A 46 -3.23 -39.40 -4.88
N ARG A 47 -4.12 -39.88 -5.76
CA ARG A 47 -4.72 -39.05 -6.83
C ARG A 47 -5.62 -37.95 -6.27
N LEU A 48 -6.38 -38.22 -5.21
CA LEU A 48 -7.22 -37.20 -4.56
C LEU A 48 -6.35 -36.14 -3.87
N ASP A 49 -5.32 -36.59 -3.14
CA ASP A 49 -4.40 -35.69 -2.45
C ASP A 49 -3.64 -34.80 -3.44
N GLN A 50 -3.25 -35.34 -4.60
CA GLN A 50 -2.67 -34.55 -5.68
C GLN A 50 -3.63 -33.45 -6.18
N ARG A 51 -4.90 -33.80 -6.42
CA ARG A 51 -5.91 -32.81 -6.86
C ARG A 51 -6.14 -31.72 -5.82
N HIS A 52 -6.17 -32.07 -4.53
CA HIS A 52 -6.28 -31.09 -3.45
C HIS A 52 -5.08 -30.14 -3.42
N LEU A 53 -3.85 -30.67 -3.54
CA LEU A 53 -2.64 -29.86 -3.58
C LEU A 53 -2.63 -28.90 -4.78
N GLU A 54 -3.07 -29.38 -5.95
CA GLU A 54 -3.21 -28.56 -7.15
C GLU A 54 -4.25 -27.45 -6.95
N ALA A 55 -5.40 -27.75 -6.35
CA ALA A 55 -6.43 -26.76 -6.03
C ALA A 55 -5.89 -25.65 -5.09
N TYR A 56 -5.22 -26.02 -4.00
CA TYR A 56 -4.61 -25.06 -3.08
C TYR A 56 -3.59 -24.17 -3.79
N ARG A 57 -2.68 -24.77 -4.57
CA ARG A 57 -1.68 -24.03 -5.35
C ARG A 57 -2.34 -23.04 -6.32
N ASN A 58 -3.40 -23.45 -7.00
CA ASN A 58 -4.13 -22.59 -7.94
C ASN A 58 -4.79 -21.41 -7.23
N VAL A 59 -5.42 -21.63 -6.08
CA VAL A 59 -6.01 -20.56 -5.28
C VAL A 59 -4.95 -19.55 -4.84
N HIS A 60 -3.80 -20.01 -4.36
CA HIS A 60 -2.71 -19.11 -3.97
C HIS A 60 -2.16 -18.31 -5.16
N ARG A 61 -1.98 -18.95 -6.32
CA ARG A 61 -1.57 -18.26 -7.55
C ARG A 61 -2.55 -17.15 -7.95
N LEU A 62 -3.85 -17.44 -7.89
CA LEU A 62 -4.90 -16.45 -8.21
C LEU A 62 -4.87 -15.29 -7.21
N ARG A 63 -4.79 -15.60 -5.91
CA ARG A 63 -4.67 -14.58 -4.86
C ARG A 63 -3.46 -13.68 -5.10
N ASP A 64 -2.30 -14.27 -5.35
CA ASP A 64 -1.06 -13.51 -5.55
C ASP A 64 -1.12 -12.65 -6.82
N ALA A 65 -1.73 -13.16 -7.91
CA ALA A 65 -1.97 -12.40 -9.12
C ALA A 65 -2.92 -11.21 -8.88
N LEU A 66 -4.00 -11.42 -8.12
CA LEU A 66 -4.93 -10.36 -7.73
C LEU A 66 -4.26 -9.31 -6.84
N CYS A 67 -3.49 -9.73 -5.83
CA CYS A 67 -2.74 -8.82 -4.97
C CYS A 67 -1.79 -7.93 -5.78
N ARG A 68 -1.00 -8.52 -6.70
CA ARG A 68 -0.12 -7.75 -7.59
C ARG A 68 -0.88 -6.75 -8.45
N ARG A 69 -1.99 -7.19 -9.07
CA ARG A 69 -2.80 -6.34 -9.94
C ARG A 69 -3.43 -5.18 -9.16
N TYR A 70 -3.95 -5.46 -7.97
CA TYR A 70 -4.54 -4.45 -7.10
C TYR A 70 -3.49 -3.44 -6.63
N ALA A 71 -2.31 -3.90 -6.22
CA ALA A 71 -1.20 -3.02 -5.83
C ALA A 71 -0.76 -2.10 -6.98
N ALA A 72 -0.66 -2.64 -8.20
CA ALA A 72 -0.34 -1.85 -9.38
C ALA A 72 -1.41 -0.79 -9.67
N LEU A 73 -2.69 -1.15 -9.58
CA LEU A 73 -3.81 -0.22 -9.78
C LEU A 73 -3.80 0.90 -8.73
N LEU A 74 -3.59 0.55 -7.46
CA LEU A 74 -3.56 1.51 -6.36
C LEU A 74 -2.39 2.48 -6.53
N THR A 75 -1.21 1.95 -6.86
CA THR A 75 -0.01 2.75 -7.14
C THR A 75 -0.28 3.72 -8.30
N GLY A 76 -0.85 3.23 -9.41
CA GLY A 76 -1.22 4.06 -10.55
C GLY A 76 -2.19 5.18 -10.20
N LYS A 77 -3.22 4.89 -9.39
CA LYS A 77 -4.19 5.90 -8.90
C LYS A 77 -3.52 6.95 -8.02
N VAL A 78 -2.70 6.53 -7.06
CA VAL A 78 -1.99 7.44 -6.15
C VAL A 78 -1.04 8.34 -6.92
N LEU A 79 -0.24 7.79 -7.84
CA LEU A 79 0.67 8.57 -8.66
C LEU A 79 -0.07 9.57 -9.55
N SER A 80 -1.16 9.14 -10.20
CA SER A 80 -1.98 10.03 -11.03
C SER A 80 -2.60 11.16 -10.22
N GLN A 81 -3.09 10.87 -9.01
CA GLN A 81 -3.68 11.86 -8.12
C GLN A 81 -2.63 12.85 -7.61
N ARG A 82 -1.45 12.36 -7.21
CA ARG A 82 -0.31 13.20 -6.80
C ARG A 82 0.13 14.13 -7.93
N ALA A 83 0.28 13.61 -9.14
CA ALA A 83 0.63 14.43 -10.31
C ALA A 83 -0.43 15.51 -10.60
N ARG A 84 -1.72 15.19 -10.41
CA ARG A 84 -2.80 16.18 -10.57
C ARG A 84 -2.74 17.28 -9.52
N LEU A 85 -2.53 16.93 -8.26
CA LEU A 85 -2.39 17.92 -7.18
C LEU A 85 -1.15 18.78 -7.39
N GLN A 86 -0.01 18.17 -7.70
CA GLN A 86 1.22 18.89 -8.00
C GLN A 86 1.05 19.92 -9.13
N ARG A 87 0.42 19.53 -10.25
CA ARG A 87 0.13 20.50 -11.34
C ARG A 87 -0.81 21.61 -10.90
N SER A 88 -1.78 21.31 -10.05
CA SER A 88 -2.70 22.31 -9.50
C SER A 88 -1.97 23.29 -8.59
N ASP A 89 -1.06 22.81 -7.75
CA ASP A 89 -0.26 23.60 -6.82
C ASP A 89 0.78 24.44 -7.57
N GLU A 90 1.45 23.87 -8.57
CA GLU A 90 2.34 24.59 -9.50
C GLU A 90 1.57 25.67 -10.27
N ALA A 91 0.35 25.38 -10.72
CA ALA A 91 -0.49 26.38 -11.37
C ALA A 91 -0.93 27.48 -10.39
N ALA A 92 -1.27 27.13 -9.14
CA ALA A 92 -1.66 28.09 -8.11
C ALA A 92 -0.48 29.00 -7.72
N THR A 93 0.71 28.43 -7.53
CA THR A 93 1.93 29.19 -7.22
C THR A 93 2.35 30.09 -8.38
N ALA A 94 2.32 29.60 -9.62
CA ALA A 94 2.60 30.42 -10.81
C ALA A 94 1.56 31.54 -10.99
N ARG A 95 0.29 31.30 -10.65
CA ARG A 95 -0.75 32.34 -10.63
C ARG A 95 -0.42 33.40 -9.59
N ALA A 96 -0.20 33.01 -8.34
CA ALA A 96 0.14 33.94 -7.26
C ALA A 96 1.37 34.79 -7.61
N GLN A 97 2.42 34.20 -8.20
CA GLN A 97 3.60 34.93 -8.66
C GLN A 97 3.30 35.95 -9.77
N ARG A 98 2.39 35.65 -10.69
CA ARG A 98 1.97 36.60 -11.73
C ARG A 98 1.17 37.74 -11.14
N GLU A 99 0.26 37.44 -10.21
CA GLU A 99 -0.57 38.42 -9.52
C GLU A 99 0.28 39.38 -8.68
N THR A 100 1.22 38.86 -7.90
CA THR A 100 2.15 39.70 -7.11
C THR A 100 3.01 40.59 -8.01
N LYS A 101 3.48 40.05 -9.14
CA LYS A 101 4.23 40.84 -10.13
C LYS A 101 3.37 41.96 -10.73
N GLN A 102 2.13 41.69 -11.11
CA GLN A 102 1.21 42.71 -11.65
C GLN A 102 0.92 43.83 -10.64
N ILE A 103 0.69 43.47 -9.37
CA ILE A 103 0.47 44.45 -8.30
C ILE A 103 1.72 45.32 -8.10
N PHE A 104 2.90 44.71 -8.07
CA PHE A 104 4.16 45.42 -7.91
C PHE A 104 4.44 46.38 -9.08
N ASP A 105 4.22 45.91 -10.31
CA ASP A 105 4.39 46.73 -11.52
C ASP A 105 3.44 47.94 -11.51
N LEU A 106 2.18 47.74 -11.09
CA LEU A 106 1.22 48.85 -10.97
C LEU A 106 1.60 49.82 -9.85
N GLN A 107 1.98 49.32 -8.67
CA GLN A 107 2.44 50.15 -7.56
C GLN A 107 3.61 51.04 -8.01
N LYS A 108 4.58 50.48 -8.74
CA LYS A 108 5.71 51.23 -9.28
C LYS A 108 5.26 52.35 -10.22
N GLN A 109 4.35 52.05 -11.16
CA GLN A 109 3.80 53.04 -12.08
C GLN A 109 3.07 54.19 -11.36
N LEU A 110 2.30 53.88 -10.33
CA LEU A 110 1.56 54.88 -9.54
C LEU A 110 2.51 55.73 -8.68
N ALA A 111 3.57 55.13 -8.13
CA ALA A 111 4.60 55.85 -7.40
C ALA A 111 5.38 56.81 -8.31
N GLU A 112 5.76 56.38 -9.52
CA GLU A 112 6.45 57.21 -10.52
C GLU A 112 5.61 58.42 -10.97
N ARG A 113 4.28 58.27 -11.04
CA ARG A 113 3.34 59.37 -11.32
C ARG A 113 3.06 60.25 -10.10
N GLY A 114 3.52 59.84 -8.92
CA GLY A 114 3.33 60.55 -7.67
C GLY A 114 1.92 60.44 -7.10
N HIS A 115 1.21 59.34 -7.36
CA HIS A 115 -0.09 59.02 -6.74
C HIS A 115 0.05 58.23 -5.43
N LEU A 116 1.23 57.66 -5.15
CA LEU A 116 1.54 56.95 -3.90
C LEU A 116 2.62 57.72 -3.13
N ARG A 117 2.27 58.90 -2.57
CA ARG A 117 3.24 59.76 -1.86
C ARG A 117 3.19 59.57 -0.35
N SER A 118 2.00 59.31 0.17
CA SER A 118 1.73 59.11 1.59
C SER A 118 1.62 57.64 1.93
N HIS A 119 1.86 57.32 3.22
CA HIS A 119 1.52 56.02 3.79
C HIS A 119 0.03 55.70 3.59
N HIS A 120 -0.83 56.71 3.68
CA HIS A 120 -2.27 56.53 3.51
C HIS A 120 -2.64 56.10 2.08
N ASP A 121 -2.02 56.72 1.07
CA ASP A 121 -2.22 56.35 -0.34
C ASP A 121 -1.82 54.88 -0.61
N LEU A 122 -0.78 54.41 0.08
CA LEU A 122 -0.34 53.02 0.01
C LEU A 122 -1.35 52.08 0.66
N GLU A 123 -1.86 52.41 1.84
CA GLU A 123 -2.90 51.63 2.53
C GLU A 123 -4.17 51.53 1.68
N ASP A 124 -4.61 52.64 1.08
CA ASP A 124 -5.78 52.68 0.21
C ASP A 124 -5.59 51.81 -1.04
N PHE A 125 -4.40 51.85 -1.65
CA PHE A 125 -4.05 50.99 -2.79
C PHE A 125 -4.18 49.51 -2.42
N TYR A 126 -3.55 49.08 -1.33
CA TYR A 126 -3.59 47.69 -0.88
C TYR A 126 -4.97 47.26 -0.38
N GLY A 127 -5.73 48.16 0.25
CA GLY A 127 -7.11 47.94 0.67
C GLY A 127 -8.09 47.80 -0.51
N SER A 128 -7.76 48.40 -1.66
CA SER A 128 -8.53 48.28 -2.90
C SER A 128 -8.35 46.94 -3.60
N ILE A 129 -7.26 46.21 -3.32
CA ILE A 129 -6.94 44.93 -3.96
C ILE A 129 -7.57 43.79 -3.18
N LYS A 130 -8.41 42.98 -3.84
CA LYS A 130 -8.98 41.78 -3.23
C LYS A 130 -8.09 40.56 -3.48
N TYR A 131 -7.47 40.05 -2.41
CA TYR A 131 -6.47 38.97 -2.45
C TYR A 131 -7.02 37.54 -2.57
N ASN A 132 -8.33 37.34 -2.72
CA ASN A 132 -8.96 36.01 -2.81
C ASN A 132 -9.90 35.88 -4.02
N CYS A 133 -9.62 36.59 -5.10
CA CYS A 133 -10.52 36.65 -6.26
C CYS A 133 -9.99 35.84 -7.45
N PRO A 134 -10.86 35.34 -8.34
CA PRO A 134 -10.47 34.79 -9.63
C PRO A 134 -9.56 35.75 -10.42
N PRO A 135 -8.61 35.27 -11.24
CA PRO A 135 -7.63 36.12 -11.93
C PRO A 135 -8.25 37.22 -12.82
N SER A 136 -9.41 36.95 -13.40
CA SER A 136 -10.17 37.93 -14.19
C SER A 136 -10.66 39.11 -13.37
N GLN A 137 -10.93 38.90 -12.08
CA GLN A 137 -11.36 39.95 -11.16
C GLN A 137 -10.19 40.79 -10.65
N LEU A 138 -9.01 40.18 -10.41
CA LEU A 138 -7.81 40.95 -10.05
C LEU A 138 -7.44 41.94 -11.16
N HIS A 139 -7.40 41.48 -12.41
CA HIS A 139 -7.08 42.35 -13.55
C HIS A 139 -8.08 43.51 -13.66
N SER A 140 -9.37 43.24 -13.48
CA SER A 140 -10.41 44.29 -13.50
C SER A 140 -10.22 45.28 -12.34
N SER A 141 -9.90 44.80 -11.15
CA SER A 141 -9.61 45.61 -9.96
C SER A 141 -8.40 46.52 -10.17
N LEU A 142 -7.31 45.98 -10.75
CA LEU A 142 -6.10 46.75 -11.04
C LEU A 142 -6.35 47.83 -12.09
N GLU A 143 -7.14 47.53 -13.13
CA GLU A 143 -7.54 48.52 -14.13
C GLU A 143 -8.46 49.61 -13.54
N ASP A 144 -9.35 49.26 -12.62
CA ASP A 144 -10.19 50.24 -11.93
C ASP A 144 -9.37 51.16 -11.03
N VAL A 145 -8.38 50.64 -10.30
CA VAL A 145 -7.44 51.45 -9.51
C VAL A 145 -6.65 52.40 -10.40
N LYS A 146 -6.17 51.90 -11.54
CA LYS A 146 -5.44 52.71 -12.53
C LYS A 146 -6.29 53.83 -13.15
N LYS A 147 -7.60 53.62 -13.33
CA LYS A 147 -8.53 54.66 -13.84
C LYS A 147 -8.89 55.72 -12.80
N ARG A 148 -8.81 55.39 -11.51
CA ARG A 148 -9.10 56.31 -10.40
C ARG A 148 -7.92 57.22 -10.05
N SER A 149 -6.72 56.84 -10.50
CA SER A 149 -5.45 57.56 -10.29
C SER A 149 -5.22 58.57 -11.40
#